data_AF-A0A949PBN0-F1
#
_entry.id   AF-A0A949PBN0-F1
#
_cell.length_a   1.000
_cell.length_b   1.000
_cell.length_c   1.000
_cell.angle_alpha   90.00
_cell.angle_beta   90.00
_cell.angle_gamma   90.00
#
_symmetry.space_group_name_H-M   'P 1'
#
loop_
_entity.id
_entity.type
_entity.pdbx_description
1 polymer ?
#
loop_
_entity_poly.entity_id
_entity_poly.type
_entity_poly.pdbx_seq_one_letter_code
_entity_poly.pdbx_strand_id
1 'polypeptide(L)'
;INLNEENSYILTNFKEKAKEIELQNKITTNKATFFNYGLYYGFALTLVLLNFVCFFLFEEKLFLFYSLAIAGITCALFYNDGLLSILGINLSNNLNSLESILLLFAIGFSSIFASKYLSLEEFFPKLKYITSSLLGAAALLIVASFISESNNYNLTFIAKSILLSVMGLYFLAGVSLFSRKNYAKFYVIAYSIPLLFALDYYIISHIGVSFLNTETIHLKIATLFEILLLTFAIMYRMKAVKEENELRQTEMRIFLKRQDMMSRDNVEKIIQDVYLENLIMQYDLDGLEIKLLQYISEGKSNEKIVRKLKLTEHELEKCTKELYEKLEISEHIQEDYRLVNKQPDYIYN
;
A
#
# COMPACT_ATOMS: atom_id res chain seq x y z
N ILE A 1 75.20 4.15 -26.75
CA ILE A 1 74.06 3.35 -26.24
C ILE A 1 73.26 4.11 -25.17
N ASN A 2 73.84 5.04 -24.39
CA ASN A 2 73.12 5.74 -23.29
C ASN A 2 72.22 6.96 -23.62
N LEU A 3 72.18 7.47 -24.86
CA LEU A 3 71.41 8.71 -25.17
C LEU A 3 69.89 8.49 -25.37
N ASN A 4 69.45 7.25 -25.58
CA ASN A 4 68.02 6.95 -25.81
C ASN A 4 67.22 6.71 -24.52
N GLU A 5 67.86 6.23 -23.46
CA GLU A 5 67.19 5.99 -22.18
C GLU A 5 66.90 7.32 -21.47
N GLU A 6 67.88 8.24 -21.39
CA GLU A 6 67.69 9.56 -20.76
C GLU A 6 66.56 10.37 -21.40
N ASN A 7 66.48 10.38 -22.74
CA ASN A 7 65.40 11.05 -23.47
C ASN A 7 64.03 10.39 -23.23
N SER A 8 63.98 9.06 -23.05
CA SER A 8 62.76 8.34 -22.69
C SER A 8 62.28 8.70 -21.28
N TYR A 9 63.17 8.76 -20.30
CA TYR A 9 62.83 9.17 -18.92
C TYR A 9 62.35 10.62 -18.85
N ILE A 10 62.99 11.52 -19.61
CA ILE A 10 62.57 12.94 -19.68
C ILE A 10 61.18 13.05 -20.34
N LEU A 11 60.91 12.33 -21.43
CA LEU A 11 59.60 12.36 -22.11
C LEU A 11 58.47 11.80 -21.23
N THR A 12 58.77 10.77 -20.44
CA THR A 12 57.81 10.15 -19.51
C THR A 12 57.48 11.11 -18.35
N ASN A 13 58.49 11.76 -17.77
CA ASN A 13 58.29 12.80 -16.76
C ASN A 13 57.53 14.02 -17.29
N PHE A 14 57.77 14.44 -18.54
CA PHE A 14 56.97 15.51 -19.14
C PHE A 14 55.51 15.09 -19.39
N LYS A 15 55.25 13.84 -19.77
CA LYS A 15 53.88 13.30 -19.90
C LYS A 15 53.17 13.18 -18.56
N GLU A 16 53.84 12.71 -17.53
CA GLU A 16 53.28 12.63 -16.17
C GLU A 16 53.02 14.02 -15.59
N LYS A 17 53.97 14.94 -15.75
CA LYS A 17 53.80 16.34 -15.32
C LYS A 17 52.73 17.08 -16.13
N ALA A 18 52.58 16.78 -17.42
CA ALA A 18 51.48 17.29 -18.24
C ALA A 18 50.12 16.71 -17.80
N LYS A 19 50.06 15.43 -17.41
CA LYS A 19 48.87 14.78 -16.83
C LYS A 19 48.52 15.35 -15.46
N GLU A 20 49.52 15.64 -14.62
CA GLU A 20 49.33 16.31 -13.33
C GLU A 20 48.88 17.76 -13.52
N ILE A 21 49.42 18.48 -14.50
CA ILE A 21 48.98 19.84 -14.84
C ILE A 21 47.56 19.83 -15.42
N GLU A 22 47.19 18.82 -16.21
CA GLU A 22 45.83 18.65 -16.75
C GLU A 22 44.83 18.26 -15.65
N LEU A 23 45.23 17.41 -14.70
CA LEU A 23 44.46 17.04 -13.51
C LEU A 23 44.32 18.23 -12.54
N GLN A 24 45.40 18.98 -12.30
CA GLN A 24 45.37 20.21 -11.49
C GLN A 24 44.55 21.31 -12.16
N ASN A 25 44.63 21.46 -13.48
CA ASN A 25 43.79 22.40 -14.21
C ASN A 25 42.30 22.01 -14.14
N LYS A 26 41.97 20.71 -14.14
CA LYS A 26 40.60 20.19 -13.91
C LYS A 26 40.11 20.43 -12.47
N ILE A 27 41.01 20.40 -11.49
CA ILE A 27 40.72 20.69 -10.07
C ILE A 27 40.54 22.21 -9.83
N THR A 28 41.25 23.07 -10.58
CA THR A 28 41.27 24.52 -10.35
C THR A 28 40.15 25.28 -11.10
N THR A 29 39.55 24.70 -12.15
CA THR A 29 38.62 25.42 -13.06
C THR A 29 37.12 25.35 -12.76
N ASN A 30 36.63 24.69 -11.70
CA ASN A 30 35.17 24.57 -11.60
C ASN A 30 34.57 24.50 -10.18
N LYS A 31 34.71 25.59 -9.40
CA LYS A 31 33.91 25.80 -8.17
C LYS A 31 32.40 25.64 -8.42
N ALA A 32 31.93 25.98 -9.62
CA ALA A 32 30.52 25.83 -10.02
C ALA A 32 30.08 24.35 -10.13
N THR A 33 30.94 23.42 -10.57
CA THR A 33 30.56 22.01 -10.64
C THR A 33 30.49 21.37 -9.25
N PHE A 34 31.43 21.70 -8.36
CA PHE A 34 31.36 21.27 -6.96
C PHE A 34 30.12 21.79 -6.24
N PHE A 35 29.74 23.04 -6.50
CA PHE A 35 28.50 23.61 -6.00
C PHE A 35 27.26 22.86 -6.52
N ASN A 36 27.22 22.54 -7.82
CA ASN A 36 26.12 21.77 -8.42
C ASN A 36 26.03 20.34 -7.84
N TYR A 37 27.17 19.68 -7.63
CA TYR A 37 27.20 18.38 -6.94
C TYR A 37 26.67 18.50 -5.50
N GLY A 38 27.15 19.49 -4.74
CA GLY A 38 26.66 19.75 -3.38
C GLY A 38 25.15 19.98 -3.32
N LEU A 39 24.59 20.77 -4.24
CA LEU A 39 23.15 21.00 -4.35
C LEU A 39 22.38 19.71 -4.63
N TYR A 40 22.81 18.93 -5.62
CA TYR A 40 22.14 17.67 -5.97
C TYR A 40 22.16 16.67 -4.81
N TYR A 41 23.35 16.38 -4.27
CA TYR A 41 23.50 15.37 -3.21
C TYR A 41 22.89 15.82 -1.88
N GLY A 42 22.94 17.11 -1.57
CA GLY A 42 22.25 17.69 -0.41
C GLY A 42 20.73 17.52 -0.52
N PHE A 43 20.17 17.87 -1.68
CA PHE A 43 18.72 17.74 -1.91
C PHE A 43 18.28 16.27 -1.96
N ALA A 44 19.04 15.40 -2.64
CA ALA A 44 18.79 13.96 -2.66
C ALA A 44 18.83 13.36 -1.24
N LEU A 45 19.80 13.76 -0.40
CA LEU A 45 19.88 13.33 0.99
C LEU A 45 18.67 13.80 1.81
N THR A 46 18.22 15.05 1.61
CA THR A 46 16.99 15.54 2.23
C THR A 46 15.79 14.69 1.84
N LEU A 47 15.68 14.26 0.58
CA LEU A 47 14.58 13.40 0.12
C LEU A 47 14.67 11.96 0.67
N VAL A 48 15.88 11.40 0.81
CA VAL A 48 16.08 10.12 1.52
C VAL A 48 15.58 10.24 2.94
N LEU A 49 16.04 11.25 3.69
CA LEU A 49 15.64 11.48 5.07
C LEU A 49 14.15 11.76 5.20
N LEU A 50 13.56 12.53 4.27
CA LEU A 50 12.13 12.81 4.24
C LEU A 50 11.33 11.50 4.15
N ASN A 51 11.64 10.64 3.17
CA ASN A 51 10.97 9.36 3.03
C ASN A 51 11.21 8.44 4.23
N PHE A 52 12.41 8.47 4.81
CA PHE A 52 12.73 7.71 6.01
C PHE A 52 11.94 8.18 7.25
N VAL A 53 11.78 9.49 7.43
CA VAL A 53 10.93 10.05 8.50
C VAL A 53 9.46 9.72 8.24
N CYS A 54 8.99 9.79 6.99
CA CYS A 54 7.64 9.36 6.63
C CYS A 54 7.40 7.89 7.00
N PHE A 55 8.40 7.01 6.88
CA PHE A 55 8.29 5.63 7.35
C PHE A 55 8.00 5.55 8.86
N PHE A 56 8.68 6.33 9.70
CA PHE A 56 8.40 6.35 11.14
C PHE A 56 7.06 7.00 11.48
N LEU A 57 6.68 8.07 10.77
CA LEU A 57 5.44 8.79 11.03
C LEU A 57 4.19 8.00 10.63
N PHE A 58 4.27 7.26 9.52
CA PHE A 58 3.11 6.54 8.97
C PHE A 58 3.15 5.04 9.22
N GLU A 59 4.26 4.50 9.74
CA GLU A 59 4.50 3.05 9.93
C GLU A 59 4.33 2.21 8.64
N GLU A 60 4.41 2.87 7.48
CA GLU A 60 4.17 2.28 6.17
C GLU A 60 5.49 1.84 5.51
N LYS A 61 5.69 0.52 5.41
CA LYS A 61 6.93 -0.09 4.88
C LYS A 61 7.28 0.36 3.46
N LEU A 62 6.32 0.88 2.68
CA LEU A 62 6.54 1.42 1.34
C LEU A 62 7.56 2.56 1.34
N PHE A 63 7.46 3.47 2.31
CA PHE A 63 8.39 4.59 2.44
C PHE A 63 9.81 4.11 2.73
N LEU A 64 9.97 3.04 3.50
CA LEU A 64 11.27 2.45 3.79
C LEU A 64 11.93 1.89 2.53
N PHE A 65 11.23 1.02 1.79
CA PHE A 65 11.79 0.45 0.55
C PHE A 65 12.11 1.53 -0.47
N TYR A 66 11.27 2.56 -0.57
CA TYR A 66 11.53 3.69 -1.46
C TYR A 66 12.76 4.50 -1.01
N SER A 67 12.87 4.82 0.29
CA SER A 67 14.02 5.50 0.86
C SER A 67 15.34 4.76 0.60
N LEU A 68 15.35 3.44 0.74
CA LEU A 68 16.55 2.62 0.45
C LEU A 68 16.88 2.60 -1.04
N ALA A 69 15.88 2.58 -1.92
CA ALA A 69 16.10 2.68 -3.36
C ALA A 69 16.73 4.03 -3.75
N ILE A 70 16.23 5.13 -3.18
CA ILE A 70 16.77 6.48 -3.40
C ILE A 70 18.21 6.58 -2.88
N ALA A 71 18.48 6.05 -1.69
CA ALA A 71 19.82 6.03 -1.13
C ALA A 71 20.78 5.25 -2.05
N GLY A 72 20.34 4.09 -2.55
CA GLY A 72 21.10 3.26 -3.49
C GLY A 72 21.46 4.01 -4.78
N ILE A 73 20.47 4.63 -5.45
CA ILE A 73 20.72 5.35 -6.71
C ILE A 73 21.58 6.61 -6.47
N THR A 74 21.39 7.30 -5.34
CA THR A 74 22.19 8.47 -4.99
C THR A 74 23.65 8.07 -4.75
N CYS A 75 23.89 6.97 -4.05
CA CYS A 75 25.22 6.41 -3.87
C CYS A 75 25.85 5.96 -5.20
N ALA A 76 25.08 5.32 -6.09
CA ALA A 76 25.56 4.92 -7.41
C ALA A 76 26.02 6.13 -8.23
N LEU A 77 25.21 7.20 -8.24
CA LEU A 77 25.55 8.44 -8.93
C LEU A 77 26.73 9.17 -8.27
N PHE A 78 26.80 9.20 -6.93
CA PHE A 78 27.93 9.77 -6.20
C PHE A 78 29.25 9.10 -6.56
N TYR A 79 29.19 7.79 -6.73
CA TYR A 79 30.33 7.01 -7.19
C TYR A 79 30.70 7.29 -8.65
N ASN A 80 29.71 7.30 -9.55
CA ASN A 80 29.90 7.59 -10.97
C ASN A 80 30.48 8.99 -11.23
N ASP A 81 30.13 9.98 -10.41
CA ASP A 81 30.72 11.33 -10.45
C ASP A 81 32.19 11.39 -9.99
N GLY A 82 32.74 10.30 -9.45
CA GLY A 82 34.11 10.23 -8.96
C GLY A 82 34.33 10.95 -7.62
N LEU A 83 33.27 11.36 -6.92
CA LEU A 83 33.36 12.10 -5.65
C LEU A 83 34.02 11.28 -4.52
N LEU A 84 34.02 9.95 -4.65
CA LEU A 84 34.70 9.06 -3.70
C LEU A 84 36.24 9.26 -3.71
N SER A 85 36.81 9.59 -4.88
CA SER A 85 38.26 9.85 -5.02
C SER A 85 38.69 11.13 -4.28
N ILE A 86 37.79 12.11 -4.17
CA ILE A 86 38.02 13.37 -3.46
C ILE A 86 38.02 13.16 -1.94
N LEU A 87 37.29 12.16 -1.44
CA LEU A 87 37.30 11.74 -0.03
C LEU A 87 38.57 10.96 0.36
N GLY A 88 39.52 10.77 -0.58
CA GLY A 88 40.76 10.02 -0.34
C GLY A 88 40.60 8.50 -0.38
N ILE A 89 39.42 7.99 -0.74
CA ILE A 89 39.17 6.56 -0.87
C ILE A 89 39.45 6.13 -2.32
N ASN A 90 40.69 5.75 -2.58
CA ASN A 90 41.08 5.17 -3.88
C ASN A 90 40.80 3.66 -3.89
N LEU A 91 39.61 3.25 -4.33
CA LEU A 91 39.37 1.85 -4.69
C LEU A 91 40.08 1.57 -6.03
N SER A 92 41.24 0.93 -5.96
CA SER A 92 42.21 0.96 -7.06
C SER A 92 41.83 0.18 -8.32
N ASN A 93 40.98 -0.85 -8.31
CA ASN A 93 40.92 -1.75 -9.47
C ASN A 93 39.55 -2.05 -10.11
N ASN A 94 38.39 -1.68 -9.53
CA ASN A 94 37.09 -2.16 -10.02
C ASN A 94 35.95 -1.12 -9.98
N LEU A 95 36.17 0.04 -10.61
CA LEU A 95 35.20 1.13 -10.56
C LEU A 95 33.81 0.70 -11.08
N ASN A 96 33.75 0.12 -12.27
CA ASN A 96 32.47 -0.24 -12.89
C ASN A 96 31.69 -1.32 -12.11
N SER A 97 32.40 -2.23 -11.43
CA SER A 97 31.78 -3.31 -10.65
C SER A 97 31.13 -2.79 -9.37
N LEU A 98 31.73 -1.80 -8.70
CA LEU A 98 31.15 -1.20 -7.49
C LEU A 98 29.89 -0.39 -7.81
N GLU A 99 29.90 0.40 -8.89
CA GLU A 99 28.70 1.10 -9.36
C GLU A 99 27.56 0.09 -9.66
N SER A 100 27.90 -1.04 -10.29
CA SER A 100 26.94 -2.11 -10.59
C SER A 100 26.33 -2.74 -9.33
N ILE A 101 27.11 -2.89 -8.24
CA ILE A 101 26.56 -3.34 -6.94
C ILE A 101 25.57 -2.31 -6.38
N LEU A 102 25.92 -1.02 -6.41
CA LEU A 102 25.04 0.04 -5.90
C LEU A 102 23.74 0.12 -6.71
N LEU A 103 23.82 -0.06 -8.03
CA LEU A 103 22.65 -0.17 -8.90
C LEU A 103 21.81 -1.42 -8.60
N LEU A 104 22.44 -2.58 -8.39
CA LEU A 104 21.74 -3.81 -7.98
C LEU A 104 20.97 -3.59 -6.67
N PHE A 105 21.60 -2.94 -5.68
CA PHE A 105 20.96 -2.58 -4.43
C PHE A 105 19.76 -1.65 -4.67
N ALA A 106 19.96 -0.55 -5.40
CA ALA A 106 18.93 0.43 -5.70
C ALA A 106 17.72 -0.19 -6.41
N ILE A 107 17.97 -0.97 -7.46
CA ILE A 107 16.93 -1.59 -8.30
C ILE A 107 16.25 -2.75 -7.57
N GLY A 108 16.99 -3.49 -6.73
CA GLY A 108 16.41 -4.50 -5.84
C GLY A 108 15.36 -3.91 -4.89
N PHE A 109 15.69 -2.81 -4.20
CA PHE A 109 14.72 -2.11 -3.35
C PHE A 109 13.60 -1.44 -4.15
N SER A 110 13.91 -0.86 -5.30
CA SER A 110 12.91 -0.28 -6.20
C SER A 110 11.93 -1.32 -6.74
N SER A 111 12.37 -2.55 -6.99
CA SER A 111 11.56 -3.68 -7.42
C SER A 111 10.58 -4.12 -6.32
N ILE A 112 11.06 -4.22 -5.08
CA ILE A 112 10.21 -4.51 -3.91
C ILE A 112 9.18 -3.39 -3.71
N PHE A 113 9.62 -2.14 -3.83
CA PHE A 113 8.76 -0.96 -3.79
C PHE A 113 7.67 -1.04 -4.87
N ALA A 114 8.04 -1.21 -6.14
CA ALA A 114 7.11 -1.27 -7.27
C ALA A 114 6.10 -2.41 -7.12
N SER A 115 6.55 -3.60 -6.70
CA SER A 115 5.70 -4.75 -6.42
C SER A 115 4.60 -4.43 -5.41
N LYS A 116 4.96 -3.79 -4.29
CA LYS A 116 4.01 -3.41 -3.24
C LYS A 116 3.16 -2.20 -3.60
N TYR A 117 3.72 -1.24 -4.32
CA TYR A 117 3.03 -0.02 -4.73
C TYR A 117 1.91 -0.32 -5.73
N LEU A 118 2.20 -1.17 -6.73
CA LEU A 118 1.26 -1.56 -7.76
C LEU A 118 0.31 -2.71 -7.35
N SER A 119 0.47 -3.25 -6.13
CA SER A 119 -0.25 -4.45 -5.66
C SER A 119 -0.12 -5.62 -6.65
N LEU A 120 1.09 -5.87 -7.16
CA LEU A 120 1.31 -6.82 -8.26
C LEU A 120 1.03 -8.27 -7.88
N GLU A 121 1.02 -8.61 -6.59
CA GLU A 121 0.66 -9.95 -6.12
C GLU A 121 -0.79 -10.32 -6.47
N GLU A 122 -1.69 -9.34 -6.61
CA GLU A 122 -3.09 -9.55 -6.98
C GLU A 122 -3.29 -9.72 -8.50
N PHE A 123 -2.50 -9.01 -9.32
CA PHE A 123 -2.70 -8.94 -10.78
C PHE A 123 -1.73 -9.82 -11.58
N PHE A 124 -0.45 -9.86 -11.18
CA PHE A 124 0.64 -10.53 -11.91
C PHE A 124 1.57 -11.29 -10.95
N PRO A 125 1.10 -12.35 -10.27
CA PRO A 125 1.88 -13.06 -9.24
C PRO A 125 3.16 -13.70 -9.80
N LYS A 126 3.17 -14.06 -11.09
CA LYS A 126 4.34 -14.65 -11.76
C LYS A 126 5.49 -13.66 -11.96
N LEU A 127 5.19 -12.35 -12.05
CA LEU A 127 6.19 -11.33 -12.36
C LEU A 127 7.29 -11.25 -11.30
N LYS A 128 6.93 -11.46 -10.02
CA LYS A 128 7.86 -11.49 -8.89
C LYS A 128 8.95 -12.55 -9.04
N TYR A 129 8.61 -13.73 -9.55
CA TYR A 129 9.57 -14.81 -9.78
C TYR A 129 10.50 -14.50 -10.94
N ILE A 130 9.96 -13.92 -12.02
CA ILE A 130 10.75 -13.50 -13.19
C ILE A 130 11.75 -12.41 -12.80
N THR A 131 11.29 -11.35 -12.12
CA THR A 131 12.17 -10.24 -11.72
C THR A 131 13.18 -10.66 -10.65
N SER A 132 12.80 -11.55 -9.72
CA SER A 132 13.76 -12.12 -8.76
C SER A 132 14.83 -12.98 -9.43
N SER A 133 14.47 -13.75 -10.46
CA SER A 133 15.43 -14.55 -11.25
C SER A 133 16.40 -13.64 -12.01
N LEU A 134 15.90 -12.57 -12.65
CA LEU A 134 16.73 -11.58 -13.34
C LEU A 134 17.68 -10.85 -12.39
N LEU A 135 17.21 -10.46 -11.20
CA LEU A 135 18.07 -9.86 -10.16
C LEU A 135 19.16 -10.84 -9.71
N GLY A 136 18.83 -12.12 -9.52
CA GLY A 136 19.81 -13.16 -9.20
C GLY A 136 20.85 -13.35 -10.31
N ALA A 137 20.42 -13.37 -11.57
CA ALA A 137 21.32 -13.45 -12.72
C ALA A 137 22.26 -12.23 -12.81
N ALA A 138 21.74 -11.01 -12.63
CA ALA A 138 22.55 -9.80 -12.58
C ALA A 138 23.57 -9.83 -11.44
N ALA A 139 23.16 -10.29 -10.25
CA ALA A 139 24.07 -10.44 -9.11
C ALA A 139 25.21 -11.43 -9.40
N LEU A 140 24.91 -12.58 -10.02
CA LEU A 140 25.93 -13.55 -10.41
C LEU A 140 26.93 -12.98 -11.43
N LEU A 141 26.46 -12.20 -12.41
CA LEU A 141 27.34 -11.54 -13.39
C LEU A 141 28.25 -10.50 -12.74
N ILE A 142 27.73 -9.73 -11.77
CA ILE A 142 28.53 -8.76 -11.02
C ILE A 142 29.58 -9.48 -10.17
N VAL A 143 29.22 -10.58 -9.49
CA VAL A 143 30.20 -11.37 -8.73
C VAL A 143 31.26 -11.96 -9.66
N ALA A 144 30.88 -12.46 -10.84
CA ALA A 144 31.81 -12.96 -11.85
C ALA A 144 32.76 -11.86 -12.36
N SER A 145 32.30 -10.61 -12.45
CA SER A 145 33.16 -9.47 -12.82
C SER A 145 34.16 -9.07 -11.74
N PHE A 146 33.91 -9.39 -10.47
CA PHE A 146 34.90 -9.21 -9.39
C PHE A 146 35.98 -10.29 -9.36
N ILE A 147 35.63 -11.52 -9.72
CA ILE A 147 36.56 -12.67 -9.70
C ILE A 147 37.51 -12.61 -10.91
N SER A 148 37.05 -12.05 -12.02
CA SER A 148 37.90 -11.85 -13.19
C SER A 148 38.97 -10.80 -12.88
N GLU A 149 40.25 -11.19 -12.85
CA GLU A 149 41.38 -10.27 -12.62
C GLU A 149 41.46 -9.14 -13.65
N SER A 150 40.87 -9.34 -14.84
CA SER A 150 40.61 -8.29 -15.81
C SER A 150 39.24 -7.67 -15.57
N ASN A 151 39.19 -6.34 -15.41
CA ASN A 151 37.98 -5.54 -15.27
C ASN A 151 37.07 -5.70 -16.51
N ASN A 152 36.27 -6.76 -16.52
CA ASN A 152 35.44 -7.18 -17.64
C ASN A 152 34.23 -6.25 -17.78
N TYR A 153 34.45 -5.15 -18.51
CA TYR A 153 33.45 -4.14 -18.83
C TYR A 153 32.18 -4.72 -19.47
N ASN A 154 32.32 -5.77 -20.27
CA ASN A 154 31.19 -6.44 -20.92
C ASN A 154 30.25 -7.14 -19.92
N LEU A 155 30.78 -7.78 -18.86
CA LEU A 155 29.95 -8.46 -17.86
C LEU A 155 29.10 -7.47 -17.06
N THR A 156 29.72 -6.36 -16.66
CA THR A 156 29.06 -5.27 -15.93
C THR A 156 28.04 -4.54 -16.80
N PHE A 157 28.30 -4.38 -18.10
CA PHE A 157 27.32 -3.87 -19.06
C PHE A 157 26.09 -4.78 -19.20
N ILE A 158 26.30 -6.09 -19.35
CA ILE A 158 25.20 -7.07 -19.43
C ILE A 158 24.38 -7.05 -18.13
N ALA A 159 25.04 -7.00 -16.97
CA ALA A 159 24.37 -6.88 -15.69
C ALA A 159 23.50 -5.62 -15.59
N LYS A 160 24.05 -4.44 -15.93
CA LYS A 160 23.30 -3.16 -15.95
C LYS A 160 22.11 -3.22 -16.91
N SER A 161 22.26 -3.85 -18.07
CA SER A 161 21.18 -4.04 -19.05
C SER A 161 20.05 -4.93 -18.49
N ILE A 162 20.40 -6.01 -17.79
CA ILE A 162 19.41 -6.87 -17.11
C ILE A 162 18.67 -6.09 -16.01
N LEU A 163 19.40 -5.31 -15.21
CA LEU A 163 18.81 -4.49 -14.15
C LEU A 163 17.82 -3.45 -14.71
N LEU A 164 18.16 -2.79 -15.82
CA LEU A 164 17.26 -1.85 -16.46
C LEU A 164 16.03 -2.55 -17.06
N SER A 165 16.19 -3.76 -17.61
CA SER A 165 15.07 -4.59 -18.06
C SER A 165 14.09 -4.90 -16.93
N VAL A 166 14.59 -5.16 -15.71
CA VAL A 166 13.71 -5.32 -14.52
C VAL A 166 12.88 -4.06 -14.28
N MET A 167 13.47 -2.87 -14.32
CA MET A 167 12.71 -1.62 -14.22
C MET A 167 11.70 -1.45 -15.36
N GLY A 168 12.08 -1.79 -16.59
CA GLY A 168 11.19 -1.77 -17.75
C GLY A 168 9.98 -2.72 -17.59
N LEU A 169 10.17 -3.90 -17.02
CA LEU A 169 9.07 -4.83 -16.73
C LEU A 169 8.07 -4.26 -15.71
N TYR A 170 8.56 -3.63 -14.63
CA TYR A 170 7.68 -2.95 -13.67
C TYR A 170 6.97 -1.74 -14.27
N PHE A 171 7.66 -0.99 -15.14
CA PHE A 171 7.05 0.12 -15.88
C PHE A 171 5.91 -0.38 -16.78
N LEU A 172 6.14 -1.44 -17.58
CA LEU A 172 5.11 -2.06 -18.43
C LEU A 172 3.94 -2.60 -17.61
N ALA A 173 4.21 -3.20 -16.45
CA ALA A 173 3.16 -3.63 -15.53
C ALA A 173 2.34 -2.44 -14.99
N GLY A 174 3.00 -1.31 -14.68
CA GLY A 174 2.35 -0.05 -14.32
C GLY A 174 1.47 0.48 -15.45
N VAL A 175 1.95 0.46 -16.71
CA VAL A 175 1.20 0.88 -17.90
C VAL A 175 -0.03 -0.01 -18.11
N SER A 176 0.08 -1.32 -17.92
CA SER A 176 -1.06 -2.24 -18.00
C SER A 176 -2.15 -1.91 -16.96
N LEU A 177 -1.75 -1.45 -15.77
CA LEU A 177 -2.65 -1.06 -14.69
C LEU A 177 -3.15 0.39 -14.79
N PHE A 178 -2.66 1.18 -15.74
CA PHE A 178 -2.92 2.60 -15.88
C PHE A 178 -4.42 2.94 -15.99
N SER A 179 -5.18 2.12 -16.72
CA SER A 179 -6.63 2.32 -16.90
C SER A 179 -7.46 1.86 -15.71
N ARG A 180 -6.91 1.04 -14.79
CA ARG A 180 -7.66 0.38 -13.71
C ARG A 180 -7.55 1.09 -12.36
N LYS A 181 -6.40 1.69 -12.06
CA LYS A 181 -6.11 2.24 -10.72
C LYS A 181 -5.49 3.63 -10.85
N ASN A 182 -6.01 4.60 -10.09
CA ASN A 182 -5.51 5.97 -10.12
C ASN A 182 -4.07 6.10 -9.60
N TYR A 183 -3.68 5.31 -8.59
CA TYR A 183 -2.30 5.33 -8.08
C TYR A 183 -1.28 4.81 -9.11
N ALA A 184 -1.65 3.87 -9.99
CA ALA A 184 -0.76 3.38 -11.04
C ALA A 184 -0.38 4.48 -12.06
N LYS A 185 -1.26 5.47 -12.27
CA LYS A 185 -0.99 6.61 -13.15
C LYS A 185 0.20 7.44 -12.67
N PHE A 186 0.24 7.74 -11.37
CA PHE A 186 1.35 8.49 -10.78
C PHE A 186 2.67 7.74 -10.92
N TYR A 187 2.67 6.41 -10.73
CA TYR A 187 3.86 5.59 -10.91
C TYR A 187 4.40 5.68 -12.35
N VAL A 188 3.54 5.48 -13.36
CA VAL A 188 3.95 5.53 -14.78
C VAL A 188 4.45 6.92 -15.15
N ILE A 189 3.77 7.98 -14.72
CA ILE A 189 4.18 9.36 -15.01
C ILE A 189 5.55 9.65 -14.36
N ALA A 190 5.75 9.28 -13.10
CA ALA A 190 7.02 9.49 -12.40
C ALA A 190 8.18 8.77 -13.09
N TYR A 191 8.02 7.48 -13.41
CA TYR A 191 9.10 6.65 -13.95
C TYR A 191 9.37 6.88 -15.44
N SER A 192 8.45 7.51 -16.18
CA SER A 192 8.58 7.67 -17.64
C SER A 192 9.87 8.38 -18.07
N ILE A 193 10.15 9.55 -17.49
CA ILE A 193 11.30 10.39 -17.84
C ILE A 193 12.63 9.78 -17.33
N PRO A 194 12.76 9.39 -16.05
CA PRO A 194 13.99 8.77 -15.54
C PRO A 194 14.36 7.47 -16.25
N LEU A 195 13.38 6.62 -16.55
CA LEU A 195 13.63 5.36 -17.25
C LEU A 195 14.19 5.60 -18.65
N LEU A 196 13.65 6.60 -19.36
CA LEU A 196 14.14 6.98 -20.70
C LEU A 196 15.60 7.45 -20.65
N PHE A 197 15.93 8.37 -19.74
CA PHE A 197 17.30 8.85 -19.56
C PHE A 197 18.26 7.75 -19.07
N ALA A 198 17.81 6.86 -18.19
CA ALA A 198 18.61 5.73 -17.74
C ALA A 198 18.91 4.75 -18.89
N LEU A 199 17.95 4.51 -19.79
CA LEU A 199 18.13 3.66 -20.97
C LEU A 199 19.14 4.26 -21.93
N ASP A 200 19.03 5.56 -22.22
CA ASP A 200 19.98 6.26 -23.08
C ASP A 200 21.39 6.29 -22.47
N TYR A 201 21.52 6.61 -21.18
CA TYR A 201 22.81 6.72 -20.49
C TYR A 201 23.52 5.38 -20.33
N TYR A 202 22.83 4.34 -19.85
CA TYR A 202 23.47 3.06 -19.53
C TYR A 202 23.59 2.11 -20.72
N ILE A 203 22.68 2.17 -21.71
CA ILE A 203 22.62 1.22 -22.82
C ILE A 203 22.93 1.88 -24.16
N ILE A 204 22.15 2.88 -24.58
CA ILE A 204 22.25 3.41 -25.96
C ILE A 204 23.61 4.08 -26.20
N SER A 205 24.00 4.96 -25.28
CA SER A 205 25.29 5.68 -25.34
C SER A 205 26.48 4.72 -25.31
N HIS A 206 26.34 3.59 -24.61
CA HIS A 206 27.37 2.56 -24.53
C HIS A 206 27.57 1.80 -25.86
N ILE A 207 26.49 1.58 -26.62
CA ILE A 207 26.52 0.93 -27.94
C ILE A 207 27.05 1.92 -29.01
N GLY A 208 27.27 3.18 -28.65
CA GLY A 208 27.80 4.22 -29.55
C GLY A 208 26.73 4.91 -30.39
N VAL A 209 25.45 4.73 -30.05
CA VAL A 209 24.33 5.44 -30.69
C VAL A 209 24.04 6.71 -29.88
N SER A 210 24.06 7.87 -30.53
CA SER A 210 23.66 9.15 -29.93
C SER A 210 22.17 9.38 -30.13
N PHE A 211 21.34 8.99 -29.16
CA PHE A 211 19.89 9.23 -29.21
C PHE A 211 19.51 10.52 -28.47
N LEU A 212 19.66 10.58 -27.15
CA LEU A 212 19.35 11.79 -26.36
C LEU A 212 20.60 12.57 -25.93
N ASN A 213 21.80 12.02 -26.16
CA ASN A 213 23.07 12.55 -25.64
C ASN A 213 22.97 12.83 -24.13
N THR A 214 22.48 11.85 -23.38
CA THR A 214 22.21 12.02 -21.96
C THR A 214 23.51 12.17 -21.17
N GLU A 215 23.71 13.34 -20.59
CA GLU A 215 24.70 13.59 -19.56
C GLU A 215 24.19 13.23 -18.16
N THR A 216 25.12 13.11 -17.19
CA THR A 216 24.80 12.80 -15.79
C THR A 216 23.86 13.83 -15.15
N ILE A 217 23.89 15.09 -15.58
CA ILE A 217 23.00 16.16 -15.09
C ILE A 217 21.53 15.88 -15.44
N HIS A 218 21.25 15.37 -16.64
CA HIS A 218 19.89 15.05 -17.07
C HIS A 218 19.30 13.90 -16.25
N LEU A 219 20.11 12.87 -16.01
CA LEU A 219 19.73 11.74 -15.17
C LEU A 219 19.42 12.20 -13.73
N LYS A 220 20.25 13.07 -13.15
CA LYS A 220 20.06 13.65 -11.82
C LYS A 220 18.77 14.47 -11.69
N ILE A 221 18.48 15.33 -12.66
CA ILE A 221 17.26 16.15 -12.63
C ILE A 221 16.02 15.24 -12.77
N ALA A 222 16.08 14.24 -13.65
CA ALA A 222 15.00 13.29 -13.83
C ALA A 222 14.73 12.48 -12.56
N THR A 223 15.76 11.96 -11.89
CA THR A 223 15.60 11.21 -10.64
C THR A 223 15.08 12.09 -9.50
N LEU A 224 15.50 13.36 -9.37
CA LEU A 224 14.93 14.25 -8.36
C LEU A 224 13.43 14.49 -8.58
N PHE A 225 13.03 14.69 -9.84
CA PHE A 225 11.63 14.85 -10.20
C PHE A 225 10.82 13.57 -9.89
N GLU A 226 11.37 12.41 -10.24
CA GLU A 226 10.80 11.09 -9.90
C GLU A 226 10.52 10.98 -8.40
N ILE A 227 11.53 11.32 -7.59
CA ILE A 227 11.48 11.18 -6.13
C ILE A 227 10.39 12.06 -5.53
N LEU A 228 10.32 13.33 -5.95
CA LEU A 228 9.28 14.23 -5.49
C LEU A 228 7.88 13.71 -5.86
N LEU A 229 7.70 13.27 -7.11
CA LEU A 229 6.42 12.81 -7.61
C LEU A 229 5.98 11.53 -6.90
N LEU A 230 6.88 10.56 -6.72
CA LEU A 230 6.58 9.31 -6.03
C LEU A 230 6.38 9.49 -4.53
N THR A 231 7.15 10.34 -3.85
CA THR A 231 6.90 10.63 -2.43
C THR A 231 5.49 11.17 -2.23
N PHE A 232 5.04 12.09 -3.09
CA PHE A 232 3.66 12.55 -3.09
C PHE A 232 2.66 11.42 -3.43
N ALA A 233 2.97 10.60 -4.44
CA ALA A 233 2.11 9.52 -4.88
C ALA A 233 1.93 8.39 -3.85
N ILE A 234 2.96 8.12 -3.02
CA ILE A 234 2.89 7.18 -1.91
C ILE A 234 1.93 7.72 -0.85
N MET A 235 2.05 9.00 -0.50
CA MET A 235 1.16 9.66 0.46
C MET A 235 -0.29 9.65 -0.04
N TYR A 236 -0.53 9.94 -1.32
CA TYR A 236 -1.85 9.88 -1.93
C TYR A 236 -2.44 8.47 -1.88
N ARG A 237 -1.67 7.45 -2.26
CA ARG A 237 -2.12 6.05 -2.22
C ARG A 237 -2.45 5.61 -0.80
N MET A 238 -1.61 5.96 0.17
CA MET A 238 -1.82 5.63 1.58
C MET A 238 -3.15 6.21 2.09
N LYS A 239 -3.43 7.49 1.79
CA LYS A 239 -4.70 8.12 2.17
C LYS A 239 -5.90 7.37 1.57
N ALA A 240 -5.85 7.07 0.27
CA ALA A 240 -6.93 6.34 -0.41
C ALA A 240 -7.16 4.93 0.17
N VAL A 241 -6.08 4.20 0.47
CA VAL A 241 -6.17 2.84 1.08
C VAL A 241 -6.72 2.91 2.50
N LYS A 242 -6.34 3.92 3.28
CA LYS A 242 -6.85 4.13 4.64
C LYS A 242 -8.35 4.43 4.64
N GLU A 243 -8.80 5.32 3.75
CA GLU A 243 -10.22 5.64 3.58
C GLU A 243 -11.04 4.40 3.18
N GLU A 244 -10.54 3.57 2.25
CA GLU A 244 -11.20 2.31 1.86
C GLU A 244 -11.31 1.31 3.02
N ASN A 245 -10.26 1.19 3.84
CA ASN A 245 -10.27 0.33 5.02
C ASN A 245 -11.25 0.81 6.10
N GLU A 246 -11.32 2.12 6.34
CA GLU A 246 -12.27 2.72 7.29
C GLU A 246 -13.73 2.51 6.84
N LEU A 247 -13.99 2.65 5.53
CA LEU A 247 -15.30 2.35 4.95
C LEU A 247 -15.67 0.88 5.12
N ARG A 248 -14.77 -0.05 4.79
CA ARG A 248 -15.02 -1.50 4.97
C ARG A 248 -15.29 -1.87 6.43
N GLN A 249 -14.56 -1.29 7.38
CA GLN A 249 -14.83 -1.51 8.80
C GLN A 249 -16.20 -0.98 9.21
N THR A 250 -16.60 0.17 8.67
CA THR A 250 -17.91 0.77 8.94
C THR A 250 -19.04 -0.09 8.37
N GLU A 251 -18.91 -0.57 7.13
CA GLU A 251 -19.86 -1.51 6.51
C GLU A 251 -20.01 -2.79 7.32
N MET A 252 -18.90 -3.38 7.78
CA MET A 252 -18.92 -4.57 8.64
C MET A 252 -19.67 -4.31 9.96
N ARG A 253 -19.45 -3.16 10.62
CA ARG A 253 -20.19 -2.79 11.83
C ARG A 253 -21.69 -2.62 11.57
N ILE A 254 -22.06 -2.01 10.44
CA ILE A 254 -23.47 -1.85 10.04
C ILE A 254 -24.10 -3.23 9.79
N PHE A 255 -23.39 -4.14 9.12
CA PHE A 255 -23.85 -5.51 8.88
C PHE A 255 -24.10 -6.26 10.19
N LEU A 256 -23.14 -6.23 11.12
CA LEU A 256 -23.29 -6.85 12.45
C LEU A 256 -24.47 -6.25 13.23
N LYS A 257 -24.63 -4.93 13.22
CA LYS A 257 -25.75 -4.26 13.88
C LYS A 257 -27.11 -4.66 13.29
N ARG A 258 -27.20 -4.83 11.97
CA ARG A 258 -28.43 -5.34 11.31
C ARG A 258 -28.72 -6.78 11.70
N GLN A 259 -27.69 -7.62 11.82
CA GLN A 259 -27.83 -9.00 12.29
C GLN A 259 -28.33 -9.04 13.74
N ASP A 260 -27.80 -8.17 14.61
CA ASP A 260 -28.25 -8.03 16.00
C ASP A 260 -29.68 -7.48 16.11
N MET A 261 -30.12 -6.65 15.18
CA MET A 261 -31.51 -6.18 15.11
C MET A 261 -32.46 -7.27 14.61
N MET A 262 -32.07 -8.03 13.58
CA MET A 262 -32.85 -9.17 13.11
C MET A 262 -32.92 -10.32 14.13
N SER A 263 -31.92 -10.47 15.00
CA SER A 263 -31.99 -11.40 16.12
C SER A 263 -32.89 -10.88 17.26
N ARG A 264 -32.99 -9.55 17.44
CA ARG A 264 -33.95 -8.91 18.37
C ARG A 264 -35.41 -9.04 17.92
N ASP A 265 -35.71 -9.12 16.63
CA ASP A 265 -37.08 -9.38 16.12
C ASP A 265 -37.64 -10.74 16.58
N ASN A 266 -36.79 -11.69 17.01
CA ASN A 266 -37.23 -12.94 17.63
C ASN A 266 -37.48 -12.82 19.15
N VAL A 267 -36.94 -11.80 19.81
CA VAL A 267 -37.09 -11.62 21.26
C VAL A 267 -38.54 -11.26 21.62
N GLU A 268 -39.22 -10.48 20.77
CA GLU A 268 -40.63 -10.09 21.00
C GLU A 268 -41.58 -11.29 20.86
N LYS A 269 -41.34 -12.18 19.89
CA LYS A 269 -42.03 -13.47 19.78
C LYS A 269 -41.76 -14.38 20.98
N ILE A 270 -40.51 -14.48 21.42
CA ILE A 270 -40.14 -15.32 22.57
C ILE A 270 -40.76 -14.77 23.87
N ILE A 271 -40.80 -13.45 24.07
CA ILE A 271 -41.46 -12.84 25.23
C ILE A 271 -42.96 -13.11 25.18
N GLN A 272 -43.60 -13.00 24.01
CA GLN A 272 -45.02 -13.34 23.85
C GLN A 272 -45.29 -14.82 24.12
N ASP A 273 -44.47 -15.73 23.61
CA ASP A 273 -44.62 -17.18 23.81
C ASP A 273 -44.44 -17.56 25.30
N VAL A 274 -43.43 -17.00 25.98
CA VAL A 274 -43.19 -17.21 27.42
C VAL A 274 -44.29 -16.60 28.27
N TYR A 275 -44.82 -15.43 27.90
CA TYR A 275 -45.95 -14.80 28.60
C TYR A 275 -47.22 -15.64 28.45
N LEU A 276 -47.49 -16.15 27.24
CA LEU A 276 -48.63 -17.02 26.97
C LEU A 276 -48.51 -18.33 27.76
N GLU A 277 -47.32 -18.94 27.80
CA GLU A 277 -47.06 -20.16 28.57
C GLU A 277 -47.25 -19.96 30.08
N ASN A 278 -46.79 -18.83 30.63
CA ASN A 278 -47.02 -18.49 32.03
C ASN A 278 -48.52 -18.33 32.36
N LEU A 279 -49.30 -17.67 31.50
CA LEU A 279 -50.75 -17.53 31.72
C LEU A 279 -51.47 -18.88 31.68
N ILE A 280 -51.08 -19.76 30.75
CA ILE A 280 -51.65 -21.10 30.64
C ILE A 280 -51.40 -21.91 31.92
N MET A 281 -50.19 -21.85 32.47
CA MET A 281 -49.84 -22.60 33.68
C MET A 281 -50.39 -21.98 34.96
N GLN A 282 -50.38 -20.65 35.08
CA GLN A 282 -50.80 -19.95 36.29
C GLN A 282 -52.32 -20.04 36.53
N TYR A 283 -53.11 -20.04 35.45
CA TYR A 283 -54.58 -20.05 35.53
C TYR A 283 -55.20 -21.40 35.16
N ASP A 284 -54.37 -22.45 34.99
CA ASP A 284 -54.78 -23.83 34.66
C ASP A 284 -55.85 -23.88 33.56
N LEU A 285 -55.47 -23.35 32.39
CA LEU A 285 -56.37 -23.23 31.25
C LEU A 285 -56.62 -24.60 30.60
N ASP A 286 -57.86 -24.84 30.21
CA ASP A 286 -58.23 -26.08 29.52
C ASP A 286 -57.75 -26.09 28.05
N GLY A 287 -57.79 -27.26 27.40
CA GLY A 287 -57.28 -27.42 26.03
C GLY A 287 -58.05 -26.60 24.96
N LEU A 288 -59.26 -26.12 25.26
CA LEU A 288 -60.05 -25.25 24.39
C LEU A 288 -59.73 -23.78 24.67
N GLU A 289 -59.61 -23.39 25.94
CA GLU A 289 -59.18 -22.09 26.44
C GLU A 289 -57.77 -21.74 25.95
N ILE A 290 -56.81 -22.67 25.99
CA ILE A 290 -55.45 -22.48 25.48
C ILE A 290 -55.45 -22.14 23.99
N LYS A 291 -56.20 -22.91 23.18
CA LYS A 291 -56.28 -22.69 21.74
C LYS A 291 -57.01 -21.40 21.41
N LEU A 292 -58.03 -21.06 22.20
CA LEU A 292 -58.74 -19.79 22.08
C LEU A 292 -57.80 -18.62 22.38
N LEU A 293 -57.06 -18.67 23.50
CA LEU A 293 -56.08 -17.66 23.90
C LEU A 293 -54.94 -17.52 22.86
N GLN A 294 -54.43 -18.64 22.34
CA GLN A 294 -53.42 -18.64 21.29
C GLN A 294 -53.94 -17.97 20.00
N TYR A 295 -55.16 -18.30 19.56
CA TYR A 295 -55.73 -17.66 18.36
C TYR A 295 -56.05 -16.17 18.56
N ILE A 296 -56.41 -15.77 19.78
CA ILE A 296 -56.60 -14.36 20.14
C ILE A 296 -55.25 -13.62 20.15
N SER A 297 -54.20 -14.21 20.74
CA SER A 297 -52.83 -13.67 20.79
C SER A 297 -52.21 -13.54 19.39
N GLU A 298 -52.47 -14.51 18.51
CA GLU A 298 -52.11 -14.44 17.08
C GLU A 298 -52.98 -13.47 16.26
N GLY A 299 -53.94 -12.79 16.88
CA GLY A 299 -54.80 -11.78 16.26
C GLY A 299 -55.78 -12.31 15.21
N LYS A 300 -56.24 -13.56 15.32
CA LYS A 300 -57.21 -14.13 14.36
C LYS A 300 -58.61 -13.52 14.55
N SER A 301 -59.36 -13.36 13.46
CA SER A 301 -60.74 -12.86 13.50
C SER A 301 -61.70 -13.88 14.11
N ASN A 302 -62.73 -13.40 14.81
CA ASN A 302 -63.73 -14.24 15.47
C ASN A 302 -64.34 -15.28 14.52
N GLU A 303 -64.71 -14.90 13.29
CA GLU A 303 -65.23 -15.83 12.28
C GLU A 303 -64.27 -17.00 11.96
N LYS A 304 -62.96 -16.75 11.96
CA LYS A 304 -61.95 -17.79 11.72
C LYS A 304 -61.78 -18.68 12.94
N ILE A 305 -61.91 -18.12 14.14
CA ILE A 305 -61.84 -18.86 15.40
C ILE A 305 -63.06 -19.79 15.52
N VAL A 306 -64.28 -19.28 15.26
CA VAL A 306 -65.54 -20.05 15.20
C VAL A 306 -65.38 -21.26 14.27
N ARG A 307 -64.87 -21.04 13.04
CA ARG A 307 -64.67 -22.12 12.06
C ARG A 307 -63.62 -23.14 12.48
N LYS A 308 -62.51 -22.71 13.09
CA LYS A 308 -61.40 -23.59 13.48
C LYS A 308 -61.68 -24.38 14.76
N LEU A 309 -62.36 -23.77 15.73
CA LEU A 309 -62.75 -24.41 16.98
C LEU A 309 -64.11 -25.14 16.89
N LYS A 310 -64.80 -25.02 15.75
CA LYS A 310 -66.12 -25.62 15.48
C LYS A 310 -67.18 -25.22 16.51
N LEU A 311 -67.15 -23.95 16.94
CA LEU A 311 -68.13 -23.36 17.85
C LEU A 311 -69.17 -22.56 17.06
N THR A 312 -70.26 -22.16 17.71
CA THR A 312 -71.14 -21.09 17.21
C THR A 312 -70.66 -19.72 17.68
N GLU A 313 -71.09 -18.64 17.04
CA GLU A 313 -70.68 -17.27 17.42
C GLU A 313 -71.05 -16.94 18.88
N HIS A 314 -72.24 -17.36 19.32
CA HIS A 314 -72.69 -17.16 20.70
C HIS A 314 -71.88 -17.99 21.71
N GLU A 315 -71.49 -19.22 21.36
CA GLU A 315 -70.63 -20.05 22.21
C GLU A 315 -69.21 -19.50 22.29
N LEU A 316 -68.67 -18.97 21.19
CA LEU A 316 -67.38 -18.29 21.19
C LEU A 316 -67.39 -17.09 22.13
N GLU A 317 -68.42 -16.24 22.05
CA GLU A 317 -68.56 -15.05 22.89
C GLU A 317 -68.61 -15.42 24.38
N LYS A 318 -69.39 -16.46 24.72
CA LYS A 318 -69.47 -16.99 26.07
C LYS A 318 -68.11 -17.52 26.56
N CYS A 319 -67.44 -18.38 25.80
CA CYS A 319 -66.14 -18.93 26.18
C CYS A 319 -65.05 -17.85 26.27
N THR A 320 -65.06 -16.82 25.41
CA THR A 320 -64.12 -15.70 25.52
C THR A 320 -64.35 -14.90 26.79
N LYS A 321 -65.61 -14.72 27.20
CA LYS A 321 -65.94 -14.00 28.43
C LYS A 321 -65.50 -14.78 29.66
N GLU A 322 -65.78 -16.09 29.70
CA GLU A 322 -65.33 -16.97 30.78
C GLU A 322 -63.79 -17.03 30.88
N LEU A 323 -63.10 -17.08 29.73
CA LEU A 323 -61.63 -17.03 29.68
C LEU A 323 -61.07 -15.71 30.25
N TYR A 324 -61.66 -14.57 29.89
CA TYR A 324 -61.21 -13.26 30.40
C TYR A 324 -61.54 -13.04 31.88
N GLU A 325 -62.66 -13.58 32.36
CA GLU A 325 -62.98 -13.58 33.79
C GLU A 325 -61.99 -14.46 34.56
N LYS A 326 -61.63 -15.64 34.03
CA LYS A 326 -60.67 -16.57 34.63
C LYS A 326 -59.24 -16.04 34.65
N LEU A 327 -58.86 -15.24 33.64
CA LEU A 327 -57.57 -14.53 33.59
C LEU A 327 -57.57 -13.21 34.40
N GLU A 328 -58.66 -12.90 35.11
CA GLU A 328 -58.83 -11.69 35.95
C GLU A 328 -58.60 -10.35 35.19
N ILE A 329 -58.73 -10.35 33.85
CA ILE A 329 -58.48 -9.18 32.99
C ILE A 329 -59.51 -8.05 33.26
N SER A 330 -60.66 -8.40 33.84
CA SER A 330 -61.73 -7.49 34.24
C SER A 330 -61.30 -6.45 35.28
N GLU A 331 -60.42 -6.81 36.23
CA GLU A 331 -59.98 -5.90 37.30
C GLU A 331 -58.90 -4.93 36.81
N HIS A 332 -57.96 -5.39 35.98
CA HIS A 332 -56.88 -4.53 35.47
C HIS A 332 -57.38 -3.41 34.55
N ILE A 333 -58.43 -3.64 33.75
CA ILE A 333 -59.02 -2.56 32.91
C ILE A 333 -59.76 -1.53 33.79
N GLN A 334 -60.35 -1.93 34.92
CA GLN A 334 -60.96 -1.00 35.88
C GLN A 334 -59.93 -0.22 36.71
N GLU A 335 -58.79 -0.84 37.04
CA GLU A 335 -57.69 -0.17 37.74
C GLU A 335 -56.97 0.85 36.85
N ASP A 336 -56.71 0.54 35.58
CA ASP A 336 -56.12 1.50 34.64
C ASP A 336 -57.02 2.74 34.43
N TYR A 337 -58.34 2.55 34.35
CA TYR A 337 -59.30 3.66 34.30
C TYR A 337 -59.32 4.52 35.58
N ARG A 338 -59.01 3.92 36.74
CA ARG A 338 -58.90 4.64 38.03
C ARG A 338 -57.55 5.35 38.19
N LEU A 339 -56.47 4.80 37.64
CA LEU A 339 -55.12 5.37 37.68
C LEU A 339 -54.98 6.60 36.78
N VAL A 340 -55.66 6.64 35.63
CA VAL A 340 -55.73 7.84 34.76
C VAL A 340 -56.44 9.02 35.45
N ASN A 341 -57.45 8.75 36.29
CA ASN A 341 -58.18 9.79 37.03
C ASN A 341 -57.48 10.25 38.33
N LYS A 342 -56.42 9.57 38.75
CA LYS A 342 -55.73 9.82 40.03
C LYS A 342 -54.37 10.49 39.90
N GLN A 343 -53.86 10.76 38.70
CA GLN A 343 -52.56 11.43 38.56
C GLN A 343 -52.61 12.83 39.17
N PRO A 344 -51.93 13.11 40.31
CA PRO A 344 -51.62 14.45 40.70
C PRO A 344 -50.42 14.92 39.88
N ASP A 345 -50.64 16.10 39.34
CA ASP A 345 -49.74 16.95 38.61
C ASP A 345 -48.41 17.21 39.34
N TYR A 346 -47.32 16.95 38.62
CA TYR A 346 -45.98 17.51 38.76
C TYR A 346 -45.16 17.26 40.04
N ILE A 347 -43.84 17.40 39.79
CA ILE A 347 -42.83 18.05 40.62
C ILE A 347 -41.75 17.13 41.18
N TYR A 348 -40.63 17.15 40.43
CA TYR A 348 -39.26 17.36 40.86
C TYR A 348 -38.67 16.46 41.95
N ASN A 349 -37.74 15.59 41.51
CA ASN A 349 -36.32 15.93 41.54
C ASN A 349 -35.61 15.40 40.30
#